data_AF-A0A8T3SM30-F1
#
_entry.id   AF-A0A8T3SM30-F1
#
_cell.length_a   1.000
_cell.length_b   1.000
_cell.length_c   1.000
_cell.angle_alpha   90.00
_cell.angle_beta   90.00
_cell.angle_gamma   90.00
#
_symmetry.space_group_name_H-M   'P 1'
#
loop_
_entity.id
_entity.type
_entity.pdbx_description
1 polymer ?
#
loop_
_entity_poly.entity_id
_entity_poly.type
_entity_poly.pdbx_seq_one_letter_code
_entity_poly.pdbx_strand_id
1 'polypeptide(L)'
;MKRKPAAAAEQLSVFEELAALPEPIHEPASDTMRQIVSLRMPDALLVRVEQVARGRGVSPSSLMRALIAAGLDRSYAAITPDELTAELASLRKGIDEIATRLRTSE
;
A
#
# COMPACT_ATOMS: atom_id res chain seq x y z
N MET A 1 34.08 48.47 15.36
CA MET A 1 33.37 47.29 14.80
C MET A 1 32.59 46.61 15.92
N LYS A 2 31.33 46.22 15.65
CA LYS A 2 30.39 45.39 16.47
C LYS A 2 29.63 46.15 17.58
N ARG A 3 28.31 46.04 17.77
CA ARG A 3 27.19 45.36 17.07
C ARG A 3 25.88 46.11 17.44
N LYS A 4 24.92 46.09 16.51
CA LYS A 4 23.58 46.72 16.50
C LYS A 4 22.68 46.24 17.66
N PRO A 5 21.76 47.07 18.22
CA PRO A 5 20.75 46.59 19.16
C PRO A 5 19.69 45.76 18.42
N ALA A 6 19.34 44.59 18.96
CA ALA A 6 18.25 43.77 18.43
C ALA A 6 16.91 44.31 18.93
N ALA A 7 15.99 44.50 17.98
CA ALA A 7 14.68 45.09 18.16
C ALA A 7 13.74 44.19 18.96
N ALA A 8 12.79 44.84 19.61
CA ALA A 8 11.63 44.31 20.30
C ALA A 8 11.00 43.10 19.60
N ALA A 9 10.96 41.97 20.29
CA ALA A 9 9.94 40.96 20.09
C ALA A 9 8.96 41.11 21.26
N GLU A 10 7.96 41.96 21.06
CA GLU A 10 6.73 41.94 21.84
C GLU A 10 6.06 40.58 21.58
N GLN A 11 6.36 39.59 22.43
CA GLN A 11 5.66 38.32 22.43
C GLN A 11 4.50 38.40 23.41
N LEU A 12 3.30 38.35 22.85
CA LEU A 12 2.00 38.34 23.51
C LEU A 12 1.96 37.34 24.68
N SER A 13 1.92 37.85 25.91
CA SER A 13 1.72 37.06 27.14
C SER A 13 0.22 36.82 27.38
N VAL A 14 -0.42 35.99 26.53
CA VAL A 14 -1.88 35.75 26.58
C VAL A 14 -2.23 34.28 26.87
N PHE A 15 -1.26 33.41 27.18
CA PHE A 15 -1.49 31.98 27.36
C PHE A 15 -1.03 31.43 28.72
N GLU A 16 -1.13 32.23 29.79
CA GLU A 16 -0.69 31.82 31.13
C GLU A 16 -1.71 30.96 31.91
N GLU A 17 -2.81 30.52 31.29
CA GLU A 17 -3.84 29.70 31.96
C GLU A 17 -4.39 28.55 31.09
N LEU A 18 -3.53 27.80 30.39
CA LEU A 18 -3.89 26.43 30.01
C LEU A 18 -3.27 25.46 31.01
N ALA A 19 -4.13 24.92 31.87
CA ALA A 19 -3.82 23.81 32.74
C ALA A 19 -3.00 22.76 31.98
N ALA A 20 -1.84 22.39 32.52
CA ALA A 20 -0.98 21.36 31.97
C ALA A 20 -1.79 20.07 31.83
N LEU A 21 -2.20 19.75 30.61
CA LEU A 21 -2.71 18.43 30.28
C LEU A 21 -1.60 17.41 30.60
N PRO A 22 -1.92 16.25 31.17
CA PRO A 22 -0.93 15.20 31.36
C PRO A 22 -0.26 14.92 30.02
N GLU A 23 1.07 14.81 30.03
CA GLU A 23 1.86 14.56 28.83
C GLU A 23 1.23 13.41 28.03
N PRO A 24 1.03 13.56 26.70
CA PRO A 24 0.62 12.43 25.90
C PRO A 24 1.67 11.35 26.09
N ILE A 25 1.26 10.20 26.63
CA ILE A 25 2.08 9.00 26.68
C ILE A 25 2.39 8.66 25.23
N HIS A 26 3.56 9.07 24.75
CA HIS A 26 4.09 8.60 23.49
C HIS A 26 4.30 7.10 23.66
N GLU A 27 3.44 6.29 23.04
CA GLU A 27 3.75 4.88 22.83
C GLU A 27 5.19 4.80 22.30
N PRO A 28 6.04 3.93 22.88
CA PRO A 28 7.41 3.80 22.40
C PRO A 28 7.32 3.47 20.92
N ALA A 29 7.93 4.31 20.08
CA ALA A 29 8.00 4.09 18.65
C ALA A 29 8.42 2.63 18.43
N SER A 30 7.56 1.85 17.76
CA SER A 30 7.83 0.45 17.44
C SER A 30 9.22 0.35 16.81
N ASP A 31 10.20 -0.11 17.59
CA ASP A 31 11.59 -0.32 17.18
C ASP A 31 11.72 -1.61 16.34
N THR A 32 10.72 -1.84 15.50
CA THR A 32 10.82 -2.74 14.38
C THR A 32 11.60 -2.00 13.32
N MET A 33 12.86 -2.38 13.11
CA MET A 33 13.62 -2.03 11.92
C MET A 33 12.70 -2.11 10.69
N ARG A 34 12.31 -0.95 10.15
CA ARG A 34 11.41 -0.90 9.00
C ARG A 34 12.19 -1.38 7.79
N GLN A 35 12.06 -2.65 7.43
CA GLN A 35 12.67 -3.20 6.23
C GLN A 35 11.97 -2.58 5.01
N ILE A 36 12.64 -1.62 4.38
CA ILE A 36 12.18 -1.02 3.12
C ILE A 36 12.64 -1.92 1.98
N VAL A 37 11.70 -2.62 1.36
CA VAL A 37 11.95 -3.47 0.19
C VAL A 37 11.67 -2.65 -1.07
N SER A 38 12.68 -2.47 -1.92
CA SER A 38 12.51 -1.83 -3.23
C SER A 38 12.23 -2.90 -4.28
N LEU A 39 11.08 -2.80 -4.96
CA LEU A 39 10.66 -3.71 -6.02
C LEU A 39 10.68 -2.98 -7.36
N ARG A 40 11.27 -3.61 -8.38
CA ARG A 40 11.18 -3.12 -9.76
C ARG A 40 9.99 -3.77 -10.44
N MET A 41 9.15 -2.96 -11.06
CA MET A 41 7.98 -3.41 -11.79
C MET A 41 7.86 -2.61 -13.10
N PRO A 42 7.27 -3.18 -14.16
CA PRO A 42 6.90 -2.44 -15.35
C PRO A 42 5.96 -1.26 -15.04
N ASP A 43 6.14 -0.14 -15.74
CA ASP A 43 5.38 1.11 -15.50
C ASP A 43 3.86 0.93 -15.60
N ALA A 44 3.40 0.11 -16.55
CA ALA A 44 1.97 -0.20 -16.71
C ALA A 44 1.38 -0.86 -15.45
N LEU A 45 2.15 -1.70 -14.75
CA LEU A 45 1.73 -2.33 -13.51
C LEU A 45 1.76 -1.35 -12.34
N LEU A 46 2.74 -0.45 -12.28
CA LEU A 46 2.79 0.61 -11.27
C LEU A 46 1.53 1.49 -11.33
N VAL A 47 1.19 1.98 -12.52
CA VAL A 47 -0.03 2.78 -12.74
C VAL A 47 -1.28 2.04 -12.27
N ARG A 48 -1.37 0.73 -12.54
CA ARG A 48 -2.52 -0.08 -12.12
C ARG A 48 -2.61 -0.22 -10.60
N VAL A 49 -1.48 -0.47 -9.93
CA VAL A 49 -1.43 -0.56 -8.46
C VAL A 49 -1.86 0.76 -7.83
N GLU A 50 -1.40 1.89 -8.35
CA GLU A 50 -1.78 3.21 -7.85
C GLU A 50 -3.27 3.50 -8.00
N GLN A 51 -3.86 3.17 -9.16
CA GLN A 51 -5.29 3.32 -9.40
C GLN A 51 -6.12 2.51 -8.41
N VAL A 52 -5.75 1.25 -8.18
CA VAL A 52 -6.45 0.36 -7.25
C VAL A 52 -6.29 0.84 -5.80
N ALA A 53 -5.08 1.26 -5.42
CA ALA A 53 -4.80 1.79 -4.09
C ALA A 53 -5.66 3.04 -3.81
N ARG A 54 -5.72 3.97 -4.78
CA ARG A 54 -6.55 5.17 -4.70
C ARG A 54 -8.04 4.84 -4.60
N GLY A 55 -8.53 3.91 -5.41
CA GLY A 55 -9.93 3.46 -5.35
C GLY A 55 -10.32 2.81 -4.02
N ARG A 56 -9.33 2.31 -3.26
CA ARG A 56 -9.50 1.70 -1.93
C ARG A 56 -9.13 2.65 -0.78
N GLY A 57 -8.71 3.88 -1.06
CA GLY A 57 -8.29 4.84 -0.04
C GLY A 57 -7.03 4.43 0.73
N VAL A 58 -6.19 3.56 0.18
CA VAL A 58 -4.95 3.08 0.82
C VAL A 58 -3.71 3.54 0.04
N SER A 59 -2.54 3.52 0.69
CA SER A 59 -1.29 3.78 -0.02
C SER A 59 -0.88 2.58 -0.89
N PRO A 60 -0.20 2.81 -2.03
CA PRO A 60 0.35 1.72 -2.86
C PRO A 60 1.21 0.74 -2.07
N SER A 61 2.06 1.23 -1.15
CA SER A 61 2.89 0.36 -0.31
C SER A 61 2.09 -0.49 0.68
N SER A 62 0.97 0.03 1.19
CA SER A 62 0.06 -0.74 2.06
C SER A 62 -0.65 -1.84 1.27
N LEU A 63 -1.16 -1.49 0.09
CA LEU A 63 -1.75 -2.45 -0.84
C LEU A 63 -0.75 -3.55 -1.21
N MET A 64 0.48 -3.18 -1.57
CA MET A 64 1.54 -4.14 -1.90
C MET A 64 1.87 -5.06 -0.73
N ARG A 65 1.96 -4.54 0.50
CA ARG A 65 2.16 -5.40 1.69
C ARG A 65 1.02 -6.39 1.89
N ALA A 66 -0.23 -5.95 1.73
CA ALA A 66 -1.39 -6.83 1.84
C ALA A 66 -1.40 -7.92 0.75
N LEU A 67 -1.05 -7.55 -0.50
CA LEU A 67 -0.94 -8.50 -1.60
C LEU A 67 0.19 -9.51 -1.39
N ILE A 68 1.35 -9.05 -0.91
CA ILE A 68 2.47 -9.94 -0.58
C ILE A 68 2.09 -10.89 0.54
N ALA A 69 1.44 -10.41 1.60
CA ALA A 69 0.97 -11.27 2.69
C ALA A 69 -0.07 -12.30 2.22
N ALA A 70 -1.06 -11.88 1.43
CA ALA A 70 -2.08 -12.77 0.88
C ALA A 70 -1.52 -13.75 -0.17
N GLY A 71 -0.50 -13.34 -0.92
CA GLY A 71 0.17 -14.15 -1.93
C GLY A 71 1.22 -15.09 -1.36
N LEU A 72 1.81 -14.78 -0.20
CA LEU A 72 2.72 -15.69 0.50
C LEU A 72 2.00 -16.96 0.96
N ASP A 73 0.75 -16.83 1.42
CA ASP A 73 -0.10 -17.97 1.79
C ASP A 73 -0.43 -18.86 0.57
N ARG A 74 -0.40 -18.27 -0.63
CA ARG A 74 -0.64 -18.93 -1.91
C ARG A 74 0.65 -19.05 -2.72
N SER A 75 1.74 -19.44 -2.04
CA SER A 75 3.02 -19.68 -2.68
C SER A 75 2.83 -20.64 -3.86
N TYR A 76 3.05 -20.17 -5.09
CA TYR A 76 3.05 -20.96 -6.34
C TYR A 76 3.99 -22.19 -6.26
N ALA A 77 4.90 -22.24 -5.30
CA ALA A 77 5.72 -23.41 -4.98
C ALA A 77 4.93 -24.61 -4.42
N ALA A 78 3.67 -24.43 -4.03
CA ALA A 78 2.81 -25.45 -3.42
C ALA A 78 1.60 -25.83 -4.29
N ILE A 79 1.51 -25.37 -5.54
CA ILE A 79 0.43 -25.82 -6.45
C ILE A 79 0.74 -27.26 -6.86
N THR A 80 -0.14 -28.17 -6.48
CA THR A 80 -0.01 -29.57 -6.90
C THR A 80 -0.34 -29.69 -8.40
N PRO A 81 0.26 -30.67 -9.13
CA PRO A 81 -0.04 -30.89 -10.55
C PRO A 81 -1.54 -31.05 -10.84
N ASP A 82 -2.30 -31.57 -9.89
CA ASP A 82 -3.75 -31.77 -10.01
C ASP A 82 -4.54 -30.46 -9.96
N GLU A 83 -4.15 -29.53 -9.07
CA GLU A 83 -4.73 -28.18 -9.01
C GLU A 83 -4.44 -27.38 -10.28
N LEU A 84 -3.22 -27.49 -10.82
CA LEU A 84 -2.86 -26.87 -12.09
C LEU A 84 -3.67 -27.44 -13.26
N THR A 85 -3.88 -28.75 -13.27
CA THR A 85 -4.69 -29.43 -14.30
C THR A 85 -6.15 -28.98 -14.24
N ALA A 86 -6.70 -28.81 -13.04
CA ALA A 86 -8.05 -28.29 -12.83
C ALA A 86 -8.19 -26.83 -13.30
N GLU A 87 -7.22 -25.97 -13.01
CA GLU A 87 -7.20 -24.58 -13.48
C GLU A 87 -7.10 -24.49 -15.01
N LEU A 88 -6.26 -25.32 -15.64
CA LEU A 88 -6.13 -25.38 -17.09
C LEU A 88 -7.41 -25.90 -17.76
N ALA A 89 -8.08 -26.88 -17.17
CA ALA A 89 -9.36 -27.37 -17.66
C ALA A 89 -10.46 -26.27 -17.58
N SER A 90 -10.49 -25.52 -16.48
CA SER A 90 -11.39 -24.38 -16.31
C SER A 90 -11.13 -23.28 -17.35
N LEU A 91 -9.86 -22.94 -17.57
CA LEU A 91 -9.45 -21.97 -18.59
C LEU A 91 -9.86 -22.41 -20.00
N ARG A 92 -9.62 -23.68 -20.34
CA ARG A 92 -10.03 -24.25 -21.64
C ARG A 92 -11.53 -24.13 -21.85
N LYS A 93 -12.33 -24.46 -20.83
CA LYS A 93 -13.79 -24.34 -20.91
C LYS A 93 -14.24 -22.90 -21.17
N GLY A 94 -13.64 -21.93 -20.47
CA GLY A 94 -13.93 -20.52 -20.70
C GLY A 94 -13.58 -20.06 -22.12
N ILE A 95 -12.48 -20.54 -22.69
CA ILE A 95 -12.10 -20.25 -24.08
C ILE A 95 -13.09 -20.87 -25.06
N ASP A 96 -13.50 -22.12 -24.85
CA ASP A 96 -14.48 -22.80 -25.71
C ASP A 96 -15.84 -22.09 -25.68
N GLU A 97 -16.28 -21.60 -24.51
CA GLU A 97 -17.49 -20.80 -24.37
C GLU A 97 -17.41 -19.46 -25.13
N ILE A 98 -16.27 -18.75 -25.04
CA ILE A 98 -16.03 -17.52 -25.79
C ILE A 98 -16.03 -17.81 -27.30
N ALA A 99 -15.32 -18.85 -27.74
CA ALA A 99 -15.25 -19.24 -29.15
C ALA A 99 -16.61 -19.66 -29.71
N THR A 100 -17.48 -20.24 -28.88
CA THR A 100 -18.85 -20.58 -29.26
C THR A 100 -19.70 -19.34 -29.40
N ARG A 101 -19.64 -18.42 -28.43
CA ARG A 101 -20.36 -17.13 -28.49
C ARG A 101 -19.98 -16.28 -29.69
N LEU A 102 -18.69 -16.26 -30.05
CA LEU A 102 -18.21 -15.55 -31.23
C LEU A 102 -18.78 -16.15 -32.53
N ARG A 103 -18.79 -17.48 -32.65
CA ARG A 103 -19.39 -18.18 -33.81
C ARG A 103 -20.90 -18.00 -33.93
N THR A 104 -21.61 -17.83 -32.82
CA THR A 104 -23.06 -17.59 -32.83
C THR A 104 -23.44 -16.12 -33.00
N SER A 105 -22.46 -15.21 -32.98
CA SER A 105 -22.67 -13.76 -33.17
C SER A 105 -22.39 -13.30 -34.62
N GLU A 106 -21.99 -14.23 -35.49
CA GLU A 106 -21.99 -14.09 -36.96
C GLU A 106 -23.33 -14.61 -37.53
#